data_AF-A0A2E3XVL3-F1
#
_entry.id   AF-A0A2E3XVL3-F1
#
_cell.length_a   1.000
_cell.length_b   1.000
_cell.length_c   1.000
_cell.angle_alpha   90.00
_cell.angle_beta   90.00
_cell.angle_gamma   90.00
#
_symmetry.space_group_name_H-M   'P 1'
#
loop_
_entity.id
_entity.type
_entity.pdbx_description
1 polymer ?
#
loop_
_entity_poly.entity_id
_entity_poly.type
_entity_poly.pdbx_seq_one_letter_code
_entity_poly.pdbx_strand_id
1 'polypeptide(L)'
;MKMAVAVETFQHPERRSDYKVWYLEINRFHEVVGIGVMTREQLVKDVFREYQKNGKSNCRAFCRDAESSKPIEVFDFIAQNTFENTHFGNLPRLHEFQETLNQLHIGLELRAIAS
;
A
#
# COMPACT_ATOMS: atom_id res chain seq x y z
N MET A 1 4.29 6.22 8.84
CA MET A 1 4.73 5.29 7.78
C MET A 1 3.49 4.77 7.06
N LYS A 2 3.56 4.44 5.77
CA LYS A 2 2.43 3.86 5.03
C LYS A 2 2.77 2.42 4.64
N MET A 3 1.94 1.46 5.05
CA MET A 3 2.23 0.03 4.89
C MET A 3 1.03 -0.70 4.29
N ALA A 4 1.26 -1.84 3.65
CA ALA A 4 0.23 -2.66 3.01
C ALA A 4 -0.56 -1.88 1.93
N VAL A 5 0.00 -1.85 0.72
CA VAL A 5 -0.60 -1.21 -0.44
C VAL A 5 -1.42 -2.22 -1.23
N ALA A 6 -2.74 -1.98 -1.35
CA ALA A 6 -3.62 -2.69 -2.27
C ALA A 6 -4.08 -1.74 -3.38
N VAL A 7 -4.27 -2.28 -4.59
CA VAL A 7 -4.61 -1.48 -5.77
C VAL A 7 -6.02 -1.81 -6.25
N GLU A 8 -6.83 -0.78 -6.40
CA GLU A 8 -8.15 -0.85 -7.03
C GLU A 8 -8.05 -0.26 -8.43
N THR A 9 -8.05 -1.14 -9.44
CA THR A 9 -7.96 -0.75 -10.86
C THR A 9 -9.34 -0.49 -11.44
N PHE A 10 -9.46 0.49 -12.34
CA PHE A 10 -10.64 0.59 -13.17
C PHE A 10 -10.77 -0.64 -14.08
N GLN A 11 -12.00 -1.16 -14.23
CA GLN A 11 -12.30 -2.32 -15.07
C GLN A 11 -12.09 -2.04 -16.57
N HIS A 12 -12.10 -0.76 -16.98
CA HIS A 12 -11.86 -0.35 -18.36
C HIS A 12 -10.36 -0.38 -18.73
N PRO A 13 -9.97 -1.06 -19.83
CA PRO A 13 -8.57 -1.19 -20.24
C PRO A 13 -7.81 0.13 -20.41
N GLU A 14 -8.49 1.19 -20.86
CA GLU A 14 -7.89 2.51 -21.12
C GLU A 14 -7.61 3.33 -19.86
N ARG A 15 -8.17 2.93 -18.70
CA ARG A 15 -8.00 3.64 -17.41
C ARG A 15 -7.23 2.82 -16.39
N ARG A 16 -6.48 1.80 -16.83
CA ARG A 16 -5.69 0.93 -15.94
C ARG A 16 -4.65 1.70 -15.13
N SER A 17 -4.17 2.84 -15.63
CA SER A 17 -3.25 3.75 -14.94
C SER A 17 -3.88 4.56 -13.82
N ASP A 18 -5.21 4.73 -13.82
CA ASP A 18 -5.91 5.64 -12.90
C ASP A 18 -6.35 4.90 -11.63
N TYR A 19 -5.49 4.06 -11.09
CA TYR A 19 -5.89 3.22 -9.96
C TYR A 19 -5.83 3.97 -8.62
N LYS A 20 -6.64 3.49 -7.67
CA LYS A 20 -6.57 3.91 -6.27
C LYS A 20 -5.67 2.97 -5.49
N VAL A 21 -4.93 3.55 -4.57
CA VAL A 21 -4.04 2.87 -3.64
C VAL A 21 -4.64 2.96 -2.25
N TRP A 22 -5.00 1.81 -1.71
CA TRP A 22 -5.40 1.64 -0.32
C TRP A 22 -4.16 1.35 0.53
N TYR A 23 -4.04 1.96 1.70
CA TYR A 23 -2.87 1.80 2.57
C TYR A 23 -3.23 1.86 4.06
N LEU A 24 -2.41 1.22 4.89
CA LEU A 24 -2.43 1.35 6.35
C LEU A 24 -1.53 2.50 6.80
N GLU A 25 -2.05 3.30 7.73
CA GLU A 25 -1.28 4.30 8.45
C GLU A 25 -0.66 3.68 9.69
N ILE A 26 0.66 3.79 9.78
CA ILE A 26 1.44 3.26 10.90
C ILE A 26 2.11 4.38 11.67
N ASN A 27 1.90 4.38 12.98
CA ASN A 27 2.51 5.34 13.90
C ASN A 27 3.99 5.00 14.17
N ARG A 28 4.63 5.72 15.10
CA ARG A 28 6.05 5.51 15.44
C ARG A 28 6.30 4.22 16.24
N PHE A 29 5.25 3.62 16.80
CA PHE A 29 5.28 2.37 17.57
C PHE A 29 5.00 1.13 16.71
N HIS A 30 4.95 1.27 15.39
CA HIS A 30 4.61 0.20 14.44
C HIS A 30 3.17 -0.33 14.57
N GLU A 31 2.27 0.48 15.10
CA GLU A 31 0.85 0.15 15.24
C GLU A 31 0.05 0.74 14.08
N VAL A 32 -0.93 -0.01 13.61
CA VAL A 32 -1.90 0.46 12.62
C VAL A 32 -2.88 1.40 13.32
N VAL A 33 -2.90 2.66 12.88
CA VAL A 33 -3.75 3.72 13.47
C VAL A 33 -4.83 4.21 12.53
N GLY A 34 -4.80 3.78 11.26
CA GLY A 34 -5.79 4.20 10.28
C GLY A 34 -5.64 3.48 8.95
N ILE A 35 -6.64 3.70 8.10
CA ILE A 35 -6.69 3.24 6.71
C ILE A 35 -6.91 4.48 5.85
N GLY A 36 -6.12 4.59 4.78
CA GLY A 36 -6.23 5.69 3.83
C GLY A 36 -6.37 5.21 2.40
N VAL A 37 -6.79 6.14 1.54
CA VAL A 37 -6.86 5.94 0.09
C VAL A 37 -6.17 7.12 -0.57
N MET A 38 -5.34 6.84 -1.58
CA MET A 38 -4.71 7.86 -2.39
C MET A 38 -4.73 7.46 -3.87
N THR A 39 -4.56 8.43 -4.76
CA THR A 39 -4.38 8.15 -6.19
C THR A 39 -2.94 7.72 -6.47
N ARG A 40 -2.71 7.10 -7.63
CA ARG A 40 -1.36 6.83 -8.15
C ARG A 40 -0.48 8.09 -8.12
N GLU A 41 -0.98 9.24 -8.57
CA GLU A 41 -0.21 10.49 -8.62
C GLU A 41 0.21 10.95 -7.22
N GLN A 42 -0.67 10.79 -6.23
CA GLN A 42 -0.37 11.11 -4.84
C GLN A 42 0.71 10.18 -4.29
N LEU A 43 0.63 8.87 -4.57
CA LEU A 43 1.66 7.91 -4.18
C LEU A 43 3.01 8.27 -4.79
N VAL A 44 3.05 8.54 -6.10
CA VAL A 44 4.27 8.94 -6.81
C VAL A 44 4.86 10.19 -6.17
N LYS A 45 4.05 11.24 -5.95
CA LYS A 45 4.51 12.47 -5.29
C LYS A 45 5.09 12.21 -3.90
N ASP A 46 4.43 11.36 -3.10
CA ASP A 46 4.90 10.99 -1.77
C ASP A 46 6.24 10.26 -1.82
N VAL A 47 6.37 9.24 -2.68
CA VAL A 47 7.62 8.47 -2.86
C VAL A 47 8.77 9.39 -3.28
N PHE A 48 8.56 10.25 -4.29
CA PHE A 48 9.58 11.21 -4.71
C PHE A 48 9.99 12.18 -3.60
N ARG A 49 9.02 12.75 -2.87
CA ARG A 49 9.29 13.66 -1.76
C ARG A 49 10.07 12.98 -0.63
N GLU A 50 9.74 11.74 -0.30
CA GLU A 50 10.41 10.97 0.74
C GLU A 50 11.84 10.61 0.33
N TYR A 51 12.02 10.23 -0.93
CA TYR A 51 13.34 9.93 -1.49
C TYR A 51 14.25 11.17 -1.48
N GLN A 52 13.73 12.33 -1.86
CA GLN A 52 14.48 13.60 -1.78
C GLN A 52 14.91 13.94 -0.35
N LYS A 53 14.08 13.62 0.66
CA LYS A 53 14.34 13.97 2.05
C LYS A 53 15.24 12.96 2.77
N ASN A 54 15.03 11.67 2.53
CA ASN A 54 15.56 10.58 3.35
C ASN A 54 16.39 9.56 2.55
N GLY A 55 16.48 9.69 1.23
CA GLY A 55 17.14 8.70 0.35
C GLY A 55 16.39 7.37 0.20
N LYS A 56 15.18 7.25 0.75
CA LYS A 56 14.33 6.05 0.69
C LYS A 56 12.85 6.39 0.84
N SER A 57 12.00 5.51 0.33
CA SER A 57 10.54 5.57 0.51
C SER A 57 10.12 5.06 1.88
N ASN A 58 9.15 5.72 2.52
CA ASN A 58 8.46 5.20 3.70
C ASN A 58 7.18 4.44 3.33
N CYS A 59 6.85 4.37 2.04
CA CYS A 59 5.75 3.57 1.53
C CYS A 59 6.23 2.14 1.29
N ARG A 60 5.52 1.16 1.84
CA ARG A 60 5.86 -0.26 1.71
C ARG A 60 4.68 -1.07 1.19
N ALA A 61 4.95 -1.94 0.22
CA ALA A 61 3.98 -2.88 -0.34
C ALA A 61 4.09 -4.24 0.36
N PHE A 62 2.94 -4.84 0.69
CA PHE A 62 2.87 -6.23 1.12
C PHE A 62 2.42 -7.05 -0.09
N CYS A 63 3.17 -8.09 -0.44
CA CYS A 63 2.87 -8.95 -1.59
C CYS A 63 2.39 -10.30 -1.07
N ARG A 64 1.42 -10.94 -1.75
CA ARG A 64 0.82 -12.22 -1.34
C ARG A 64 1.84 -13.31 -1.04
N ASP A 65 2.91 -13.35 -1.83
CA ASP A 65 3.92 -14.40 -1.77
C ASP A 65 5.17 -13.99 -0.96
N ALA A 66 5.14 -12.86 -0.25
CA ALA A 66 6.29 -12.31 0.46
C ALA A 66 6.07 -12.31 1.97
N GLU A 67 7.00 -12.88 2.73
CA GLU A 67 6.98 -12.86 4.20
C GLU A 67 7.18 -11.45 4.79
N SER A 68 7.78 -10.55 4.03
CA SER A 68 8.06 -9.18 4.47
C SER A 68 7.58 -8.17 3.44
N SER A 69 7.14 -7.01 3.94
CA SER A 69 6.83 -5.88 3.07
C SER A 69 8.11 -5.39 2.39
N LYS A 70 8.01 -4.94 1.14
CA LYS A 70 9.10 -4.33 0.38
C LYS A 70 8.90 -2.81 0.27
N PRO A 71 9.97 -2.00 0.25
CA PRO A 71 9.83 -0.58 -0.04
C PRO A 71 9.29 -0.38 -1.47
N ILE A 72 8.48 0.66 -1.64
CA ILE A 72 8.04 1.13 -2.97
C ILE A 72 9.07 2.11 -3.47
N GLU A 73 9.72 1.79 -4.57
CA GLU A 73 10.84 2.54 -5.10
C GLU A 73 10.43 3.42 -6.29
N VAL A 74 11.22 4.46 -6.57
CA VAL A 74 10.94 5.38 -7.70
C VAL A 74 10.91 4.64 -9.03
N PHE A 75 11.77 3.62 -9.20
CA PHE A 75 11.83 2.84 -10.43
C PHE A 75 10.61 1.95 -10.66
N ASP A 76 9.82 1.64 -9.63
CA ASP A 76 8.55 0.89 -9.76
C ASP A 76 7.54 1.63 -10.66
N PHE A 77 7.74 2.94 -10.85
CA PHE A 77 6.92 3.79 -11.72
C PHE A 77 7.58 4.10 -13.07
N ILE A 78 8.88 3.79 -13.24
CA ILE A 78 9.68 4.11 -14.43
C ILE A 78 9.88 2.86 -15.30
N ALA A 79 10.03 1.68 -14.70
CA ALA A 79 10.24 0.42 -15.41
C ALA A 79 8.91 -0.24 -15.83
N GLN A 80 8.65 -0.19 -17.14
CA GLN A 80 7.76 -1.06 -17.97
C GLN A 80 6.51 -1.73 -17.35
N ASN A 81 5.32 -1.26 -17.75
CA ASN A 81 4.37 -1.88 -18.69
C ASN A 81 3.00 -1.25 -18.40
N THR A 82 2.59 -0.28 -19.22
CA THR A 82 1.35 0.53 -19.01
C THR A 82 0.08 -0.31 -18.92
N PHE A 83 0.16 -1.59 -19.28
CA PHE A 83 -0.94 -2.55 -19.33
C PHE A 83 -1.03 -3.46 -18.10
N GLU A 84 0.00 -3.51 -17.27
CA GLU A 84 0.01 -4.33 -16.05
C GLU A 84 0.14 -3.44 -14.82
N ASN A 85 -0.81 -3.58 -13.89
CA ASN A 85 -0.77 -2.86 -12.63
C ASN A 85 0.12 -3.62 -11.61
N THR A 86 1.33 -3.97 -12.06
CA THR A 86 2.31 -4.81 -11.37
C THR A 86 3.44 -3.99 -10.76
N HIS A 87 3.28 -2.66 -10.67
CA HIS A 87 4.24 -1.73 -10.05
C HIS A 87 4.77 -2.22 -8.71
N PHE A 88 3.95 -2.95 -7.96
CA PHE A 88 4.27 -3.40 -6.61
C PHE A 88 4.35 -4.93 -6.48
N GLY A 89 4.38 -5.68 -7.60
CA GLY A 89 4.36 -7.15 -7.63
C GLY A 89 2.96 -7.75 -7.42
N ASN A 90 2.90 -8.99 -6.90
CA ASN A 90 1.65 -9.70 -6.60
C ASN A 90 0.96 -9.13 -5.36
N LEU A 91 0.31 -7.98 -5.50
CA LEU A 91 -0.45 -7.38 -4.41
C LEU A 91 -1.67 -8.21 -3.99
N PRO A 92 -2.09 -8.14 -2.73
CA PRO A 92 -3.39 -8.67 -2.31
C PRO A 92 -4.52 -8.01 -3.11
N ARG A 93 -5.54 -8.80 -3.42
CA ARG A 93 -6.82 -8.34 -3.95
C ARG A 93 -7.54 -7.52 -2.87
N LEU A 94 -8.48 -6.68 -3.27
CA LEU A 94 -9.21 -5.81 -2.35
C LEU A 94 -9.92 -6.58 -1.23
N HIS A 95 -10.53 -7.72 -1.53
CA HIS A 95 -11.18 -8.55 -0.49
C HIS A 95 -10.17 -9.16 0.50
N GLU A 96 -9.01 -9.61 0.03
CA GLU A 96 -7.93 -10.15 0.88
C GLU A 96 -7.38 -9.05 1.81
N PHE A 97 -7.26 -7.83 1.27
CA PHE A 97 -6.92 -6.66 2.07
C PHE A 97 -8.00 -6.38 3.12
N GLN A 98 -9.29 -6.41 2.74
CA GLN A 98 -10.41 -6.19 3.65
C GLN A 98 -10.48 -7.25 4.76
N GLU A 99 -10.23 -8.53 4.45
CA GLU A 99 -10.12 -9.59 5.45
C GLU A 99 -8.96 -9.34 6.42
N THR A 100 -7.81 -8.92 5.90
CA THR A 100 -6.65 -8.53 6.73
C THR A 100 -7.00 -7.38 7.65
N LEU A 101 -7.74 -6.37 7.16
CA LEU A 101 -8.21 -5.25 7.98
C LEU A 101 -9.18 -5.71 9.08
N ASN A 102 -10.13 -6.59 8.75
CA ASN A 102 -11.07 -7.13 9.72
C ASN A 102 -10.34 -7.89 10.82
N GLN A 103 -9.34 -8.70 10.47
CA GLN A 103 -8.49 -9.41 11.43
C GLN A 103 -7.68 -8.46 12.31
N LEU A 104 -7.10 -7.41 11.72
CA LEU A 104 -6.38 -6.37 12.47
C LEU A 104 -7.32 -5.63 13.42
N HIS A 105 -8.53 -5.27 12.98
CA HIS A 105 -9.53 -4.60 13.80
C HIS A 105 -9.97 -5.47 14.99
N ILE A 106 -10.31 -6.73 14.74
CA ILE A 106 -10.65 -7.72 15.78
C ILE A 106 -9.48 -7.88 16.76
N GLY A 107 -8.26 -7.97 16.27
CA GLY A 107 -7.06 -8.06 17.11
C GLY A 107 -6.82 -6.81 17.95
N LEU A 108 -7.12 -5.63 17.43
CA LEU A 108 -7.05 -4.35 18.15
C LEU A 108 -8.15 -4.26 19.23
N GLU A 109 -9.39 -4.64 18.92
CA GLU A 109 -10.51 -4.65 19.87
C GLU A 109 -10.24 -5.58 21.06
N LEU A 110 -9.74 -6.79 20.80
CA LEU A 110 -9.41 -7.75 21.86
C LEU A 110 -8.31 -7.24 22.80
N ARG A 111 -7.29 -6.55 22.27
CA ARG A 111 -6.23 -5.94 23.10
C ARG A 111 -6.76 -4.82 23.99
N ALA A 112 -7.68 -3.99 23.48
CA ALA A 112 -8.28 -2.91 24.25
C ALA A 112 -9.15 -3.41 25.42
N ILE A 113 -9.72 -4.62 25.31
CA ILE A 113 -10.52 -5.26 26.37
C ILE A 113 -9.63 -5.95 27.41
N ALA A 114 -8.45 -6.43 27.01
CA ALA A 114 -7.50 -7.13 27.88
C ALA A 114 -6.58 -6.20 28.70
N SER A 115 -6.63 -4.89 28.46
CA SER A 115 -5.86 -3.83 29.14
C SER A 115 -6.63 -3.12 30.23
#